data_AF-A0A0S2DE55-F1
#
_entry.id   AF-A0A0S2DE55-F1
#
_cell.length_a   1.000
_cell.length_b   1.000
_cell.length_c   1.000
_cell.angle_alpha   90.00
_cell.angle_beta   90.00
_cell.angle_gamma   90.00
#
_symmetry.space_group_name_H-M   'P 1'
#
loop_
_entity.id
_entity.type
_entity.pdbx_description
1 polymer ?
#
loop_
_entity_poly.entity_id
_entity_poly.type
_entity_poly.pdbx_seq_one_letter_code
_entity_poly.pdbx_strand_id
1 'polypeptide(L)'
;MRAPAGVSTLIKTSLAASLLAGCAADTPEQRFERWRGDGREAQVRAYADHLARHGVAAVAPLSQQLRSGRNWRWCGADEFALPPRASWPRSVATLRLLAELRAAGLIDGARIVSGYRAPEFNRCEGGSRQSRHMAGGAYDLELAADTDGARLCAFWRRRGLATGFGLGFYDRRRLHVDTAGLRTWGGDYTRKTSPCLRPGAVGAGSGAAL
;
A
#
# COMPACT_ATOMS: atom_id res chain seq x y z
N MET A 1 -83.72 -14.66 18.37
CA MET A 1 -82.39 -15.18 18.75
C MET A 1 -81.45 -15.08 17.54
N ARG A 2 -80.21 -14.62 17.79
CA ARG A 2 -79.01 -14.55 16.94
C ARG A 2 -78.90 -13.45 15.87
N ALA A 3 -77.90 -12.60 16.11
CA ALA A 3 -77.40 -11.46 15.33
C ALA A 3 -76.39 -11.90 14.23
N PRO A 4 -76.08 -11.04 13.23
CA PRO A 4 -75.09 -11.35 12.20
C PRO A 4 -73.64 -11.10 12.68
N ALA A 5 -72.72 -11.95 12.23
CA ALA A 5 -71.30 -11.89 12.55
C ALA A 5 -70.60 -10.73 11.81
N GLY A 6 -69.83 -9.93 12.55
CA GLY A 6 -69.06 -8.80 12.04
C GLY A 6 -67.81 -9.24 11.27
N VAL A 7 -67.57 -8.56 10.14
CA VAL A 7 -66.33 -8.64 9.37
C VAL A 7 -65.30 -7.72 10.04
N SER A 8 -64.21 -8.29 10.54
CA SER A 8 -63.11 -7.54 11.15
C SER A 8 -62.04 -7.25 10.10
N THR A 9 -61.97 -6.01 9.63
CA THR A 9 -60.96 -5.53 8.68
C THR A 9 -59.66 -5.23 9.43
N LEU A 10 -58.70 -6.14 9.36
CA LEU A 10 -57.33 -5.92 9.85
C LEU A 10 -56.58 -4.98 8.90
N ILE A 11 -56.45 -3.72 9.31
CA ILE A 11 -55.56 -2.73 8.69
C ILE A 11 -54.11 -3.19 8.95
N LYS A 12 -53.45 -3.73 7.92
CA LYS A 12 -52.01 -4.00 7.96
C LYS A 12 -51.28 -2.66 7.82
N THR A 13 -50.83 -2.11 8.95
CA THR A 13 -49.89 -1.00 8.97
C THR A 13 -48.52 -1.49 8.47
N SER A 14 -48.23 -1.22 7.20
CA SER A 14 -46.90 -1.42 6.63
C SER A 14 -45.93 -0.43 7.27
N LEU A 15 -45.10 -0.91 8.20
CA LEU A 15 -43.99 -0.15 8.75
C LEU A 15 -42.92 0.00 7.65
N ALA A 16 -42.83 1.18 7.04
CA ALA A 16 -41.75 1.51 6.14
C ALA A 16 -40.44 1.57 6.94
N ALA A 17 -39.60 0.56 6.78
CA ALA A 17 -38.24 0.56 7.32
C ALA A 17 -37.38 1.54 6.50
N SER A 18 -37.30 2.78 6.96
CA SER A 18 -36.33 3.76 6.47
C SER A 18 -34.92 3.25 6.77
N LEU A 19 -34.24 2.70 5.76
CA LEU A 19 -32.82 2.39 5.83
C LEU A 19 -32.04 3.70 5.91
N LEU A 20 -31.67 4.09 7.12
CA LEU A 20 -30.64 5.10 7.36
C LEU A 20 -29.30 4.49 6.92
N ALA A 21 -28.96 4.68 5.63
CA ALA A 21 -27.61 4.48 5.15
C ALA A 21 -26.73 5.54 5.84
N GLY A 22 -26.17 5.20 7.00
CA GLY A 22 -25.21 6.04 7.69
C GLY A 22 -24.07 6.41 6.73
N CYS A 23 -23.61 7.66 6.79
CA CYS A 23 -22.52 8.18 5.98
C CYS A 23 -21.21 7.46 6.30
N ALA A 24 -21.02 6.24 5.75
CA ALA A 24 -19.74 5.57 5.80
C ALA A 24 -18.72 6.42 5.05
N ALA A 25 -17.57 6.68 5.67
CA ALA A 25 -16.47 7.35 4.98
C ALA A 25 -16.09 6.53 3.74
N ASP A 26 -15.82 7.20 2.63
CA ASP A 26 -15.43 6.53 1.39
C ASP A 26 -14.26 5.58 1.62
N THR A 27 -14.27 4.45 0.93
CA THR A 27 -13.11 3.56 0.83
C THR A 27 -11.96 4.24 0.07
N PRO A 28 -10.68 3.86 0.29
CA PRO A 28 -9.58 4.31 -0.54
C PRO A 28 -9.82 4.09 -2.05
N GLU A 29 -10.50 3.02 -2.42
CA GLU A 29 -10.84 2.68 -3.80
C GLU A 29 -11.86 3.68 -4.38
N GLN A 30 -12.92 4.02 -3.65
CA GLN A 30 -13.88 5.06 -4.07
C GLN A 30 -13.21 6.44 -4.19
N ARG A 31 -12.30 6.78 -3.27
CA ARG A 31 -11.54 8.04 -3.36
C ARG A 31 -10.59 8.05 -4.55
N PHE A 32 -9.97 6.91 -4.87
CA PHE A 32 -9.14 6.75 -6.06
C PHE A 32 -9.94 6.96 -7.34
N GLU A 33 -11.13 6.36 -7.45
CA GLU A 33 -11.96 6.52 -8.64
C GLU A 33 -12.42 7.96 -8.85
N ARG A 34 -12.75 8.70 -7.78
CA ARG A 34 -13.04 10.14 -7.90
C ARG A 34 -11.82 10.95 -8.32
N TRP A 35 -10.67 10.72 -7.69
CA TRP A 35 -9.43 11.40 -8.07
C TRP A 35 -9.05 11.11 -9.53
N ARG A 36 -9.24 9.85 -9.98
CA ARG A 36 -9.05 9.44 -11.38
C ARG A 36 -10.03 10.18 -12.31
N GLY A 37 -11.31 10.20 -11.95
CA GLY A 37 -12.40 10.82 -12.72
C GLY A 37 -12.31 12.34 -12.83
N ASP A 38 -11.61 12.98 -11.89
CA ASP A 38 -11.30 14.42 -11.92
C ASP A 38 -10.17 14.74 -12.92
N GLY A 39 -10.40 14.47 -14.21
CA GLY A 39 -9.51 14.86 -15.32
C GLY A 39 -8.18 14.08 -15.44
N ARG A 40 -8.02 12.98 -14.70
CA ARG A 40 -6.77 12.17 -14.68
C ARG A 40 -6.92 10.82 -15.39
N GLU A 41 -8.09 10.54 -15.97
CA GLU A 41 -8.44 9.22 -16.51
C GLU A 41 -7.48 8.76 -17.61
N ALA A 42 -7.15 9.63 -18.55
CA ALA A 42 -6.25 9.31 -19.66
C ALA A 42 -4.82 9.04 -19.17
N GLN A 43 -4.32 9.82 -18.22
CA GLN A 43 -2.99 9.66 -17.65
C GLN A 43 -2.89 8.37 -16.81
N VAL A 44 -3.91 8.08 -16.00
CA VAL A 44 -3.99 6.84 -15.22
C VAL A 44 -4.09 5.62 -16.13
N ARG A 45 -4.90 5.68 -17.20
CA ARG A 45 -4.98 4.61 -18.21
C ARG A 45 -3.63 4.38 -18.88
N ALA A 46 -2.95 5.45 -19.31
CA ALA A 46 -1.64 5.32 -19.94
C ALA A 46 -0.58 4.69 -19.02
N TYR A 47 -0.62 5.02 -17.72
CA TYR A 47 0.23 4.37 -16.72
C TYR A 47 -0.15 2.90 -16.53
N ALA A 48 -1.44 2.59 -16.38
CA ALA A 48 -1.94 1.22 -16.25
C ALA A 48 -1.54 0.35 -17.45
N ASP A 49 -1.69 0.85 -18.68
CA ASP A 49 -1.30 0.16 -19.90
C ASP A 49 0.22 -0.06 -19.95
N HIS A 50 1.01 0.92 -19.48
CA HIS A 50 2.45 0.76 -19.38
C HIS A 50 2.82 -0.37 -18.41
N LEU A 51 2.18 -0.43 -17.25
CA LEU A 51 2.39 -1.52 -16.29
C LEU A 51 1.95 -2.89 -16.84
N ALA A 52 0.84 -2.92 -17.57
CA ALA A 52 0.29 -4.14 -18.17
C ALA A 52 1.26 -4.70 -19.23
N ARG A 53 1.78 -3.84 -20.13
CA ARG A 53 2.79 -4.23 -21.13
C ARG A 53 4.08 -4.79 -20.52
N HIS A 54 4.38 -4.44 -19.26
CA HIS A 54 5.56 -4.92 -18.55
C HIS A 54 5.28 -6.08 -17.59
N GLY A 55 4.03 -6.57 -17.54
CA GLY A 55 3.60 -7.71 -16.73
C GLY A 55 3.48 -7.41 -15.23
N VAL A 56 3.39 -6.15 -14.82
CA VAL A 56 3.39 -5.74 -13.40
C VAL A 56 2.09 -5.11 -12.92
N ALA A 57 1.08 -4.98 -13.79
CA ALA A 57 -0.19 -4.36 -13.43
C ALA A 57 -0.91 -5.07 -12.27
N ALA A 58 -0.83 -6.41 -12.20
CA ALA A 58 -1.53 -7.23 -11.22
C ALA A 58 -0.83 -7.33 -9.84
N VAL A 59 0.33 -6.69 -9.66
CA VAL A 59 1.10 -6.77 -8.39
C VAL A 59 0.34 -6.17 -7.20
N ALA A 60 -0.48 -5.15 -7.47
CA ALA A 60 -1.41 -4.53 -6.52
C ALA A 60 -2.46 -3.69 -7.28
N PRO A 61 -3.59 -3.30 -6.68
CA PRO A 61 -4.51 -2.35 -7.28
C PRO A 61 -3.86 -0.99 -7.57
N LEU A 62 -4.29 -0.28 -8.62
CA LEU A 62 -3.77 1.07 -8.94
C LEU A 62 -3.94 2.06 -7.78
N SER A 63 -5.01 1.95 -7.00
CA SER A 63 -5.22 2.76 -5.79
C SER A 63 -4.10 2.60 -4.75
N GLN A 64 -3.44 1.45 -4.70
CA GLN A 64 -2.27 1.22 -3.86
C GLN A 64 -0.97 1.63 -4.56
N GLN A 65 -0.81 1.28 -5.84
CA GLN A 65 0.41 1.63 -6.60
C GLN A 65 0.61 3.14 -6.76
N LEU A 66 -0.49 3.90 -6.89
CA LEU A 66 -0.49 5.35 -7.05
C LEU A 66 -0.71 6.09 -5.73
N ARG A 67 -0.77 5.40 -4.59
CA ARG A 67 -0.89 6.02 -3.27
C ARG A 67 0.28 6.96 -3.02
N SER A 68 0.05 8.24 -2.74
CA SER A 68 1.15 9.18 -2.46
C SER A 68 1.83 8.85 -1.12
N GLY A 69 1.05 8.72 -0.05
CA GLY A 69 1.53 8.40 1.29
C GLY A 69 0.41 8.37 2.31
N ARG A 70 0.77 8.35 3.60
CA ARG A 70 -0.20 8.26 4.71
C ARG A 70 -0.65 9.62 5.20
N ASN A 71 0.26 10.59 5.22
CA ASN A 71 0.00 11.90 5.80
C ASN A 71 -0.51 12.91 4.77
N TRP A 72 -1.07 12.45 3.64
CA TRP A 72 -1.59 13.32 2.58
C TRP A 72 -2.57 14.37 3.11
N ARG A 73 -3.46 14.00 4.05
CA ARG A 73 -4.40 14.94 4.69
C ARG A 73 -3.66 16.01 5.50
N TRP A 74 -2.72 15.59 6.34
CA TRP A 74 -1.95 16.51 7.18
C TRP A 74 -1.08 17.44 6.34
N CYS A 75 -0.55 16.94 5.22
CA CYS A 75 0.26 17.70 4.28
C CYS A 75 -0.54 18.54 3.27
N GLY A 76 -1.88 18.45 3.26
CA GLY A 76 -2.70 19.10 2.23
C GLY A 76 -2.36 18.66 0.80
N ALA A 77 -1.91 17.42 0.61
CA ALA A 77 -1.53 16.86 -0.68
C ALA A 77 -2.59 15.88 -1.21
N ASP A 78 -2.58 15.60 -2.52
CA ASP A 78 -3.42 14.56 -3.10
C ASP A 78 -3.09 13.19 -2.49
N GLU A 79 -4.12 12.39 -2.19
CA GLU A 79 -3.96 11.00 -1.69
C GLU A 79 -3.29 10.07 -2.71
N PHE A 80 -3.40 10.40 -4.00
CA PHE A 80 -2.81 9.65 -5.09
C PHE A 80 -1.98 10.56 -5.99
N ALA A 81 -0.92 10.01 -6.58
CA ALA A 81 -0.04 10.77 -7.45
C ALA A 81 0.50 9.86 -8.57
N LEU A 82 0.53 10.39 -9.79
CA LEU A 82 1.18 9.74 -10.92
C LEU A 82 2.69 10.06 -10.88
N PRO A 83 3.57 9.05 -11.00
CA PRO A 83 4.98 9.33 -11.25
C PRO A 83 5.15 10.00 -12.62
N PRO A 84 6.13 10.93 -12.78
CA PRO A 84 6.52 11.44 -14.07
C PRO A 84 6.81 10.30 -15.05
N ARG A 85 6.45 10.46 -16.33
CA ARG A 85 6.64 9.43 -17.36
C ARG A 85 8.06 8.87 -17.43
N ALA A 86 9.07 9.73 -17.26
CA ALA A 86 10.48 9.33 -17.23
C ALA A 86 10.84 8.39 -16.06
N SER A 87 10.00 8.31 -15.03
CA SER A 87 10.21 7.45 -13.86
C SER A 87 9.47 6.11 -13.96
N TRP A 88 8.60 5.90 -14.95
CA TRP A 88 7.83 4.65 -15.10
C TRP A 88 8.71 3.39 -15.18
N PRO A 89 9.89 3.38 -15.85
CA PRO A 89 10.77 2.22 -15.82
C PRO A 89 11.25 1.84 -14.41
N ARG A 90 11.43 2.82 -13.51
CA ARG A 90 11.78 2.57 -12.10
C ARG A 90 10.62 2.00 -11.31
N SER A 91 9.40 2.46 -11.59
CA SER A 91 8.17 1.90 -11.03
C SER A 91 8.03 0.44 -11.44
N VAL A 92 8.20 0.13 -12.73
CA VAL A 92 8.19 -1.24 -13.26
C VAL A 92 9.24 -2.11 -12.58
N ALA A 93 10.50 -1.66 -12.48
CA ALA A 93 11.56 -2.43 -11.85
C ALA A 93 11.23 -2.80 -10.39
N THR A 94 10.69 -1.84 -9.63
CA THR A 94 10.36 -2.07 -8.22
C THR A 94 9.11 -2.95 -8.07
N LEU A 95 8.09 -2.77 -8.92
CA LEU A 95 6.92 -3.66 -8.94
C LEU A 95 7.27 -5.10 -9.32
N ARG A 96 8.23 -5.32 -10.23
CA ARG A 96 8.76 -6.66 -10.52
C ARG A 96 9.38 -7.30 -9.29
N LEU A 97 10.20 -6.55 -8.55
CA LEU A 97 10.77 -7.02 -7.30
C LEU A 97 9.68 -7.35 -6.26
N LEU A 98 8.64 -6.52 -6.15
CA LEU A 98 7.48 -6.84 -5.30
C LEU A 98 6.76 -8.12 -5.76
N ALA A 99 6.65 -8.35 -7.08
CA ALA A 99 6.09 -9.58 -7.62
C ALA A 99 6.95 -10.80 -7.23
N GLU A 100 8.28 -10.71 -7.30
CA GLU A 100 9.20 -11.76 -6.85
C GLU A 100 9.04 -12.05 -5.34
N LEU A 101 8.91 -11.00 -4.51
CA LEU A 101 8.69 -11.15 -3.07
C LEU A 101 7.34 -11.83 -2.76
N ARG A 102 6.27 -11.45 -3.48
CA ARG A 102 4.95 -12.12 -3.38
C ARG A 102 5.03 -13.58 -3.81
N ALA A 103 5.65 -13.86 -4.96
CA ALA A 103 5.81 -15.23 -5.46
C ALA A 103 6.62 -16.13 -4.49
N ALA A 104 7.52 -15.53 -3.70
CA ALA A 104 8.28 -16.22 -2.66
C ALA A 104 7.53 -16.36 -1.31
N GLY A 105 6.29 -15.86 -1.20
CA GLY A 105 5.50 -15.86 0.02
C GLY A 105 6.14 -15.05 1.15
N LEU A 106 6.80 -13.93 0.81
CA LEU A 106 7.56 -13.10 1.77
C LEU A 106 6.80 -11.86 2.21
N ILE A 107 5.76 -11.46 1.47
CA ILE A 107 4.94 -10.27 1.73
C ILE A 107 3.46 -10.57 1.47
N ASP A 108 3.03 -11.79 1.79
CA ASP A 108 1.63 -12.19 1.67
C ASP A 108 0.78 -11.33 2.61
N GLY A 109 -0.40 -10.91 2.12
CA GLY A 109 -1.26 -9.95 2.83
C GLY A 109 -0.73 -8.51 2.91
N ALA A 110 0.51 -8.23 2.48
CA ALA A 110 1.05 -6.87 2.52
C ALA A 110 0.34 -5.94 1.52
N ARG A 111 0.14 -4.68 1.95
CA ARG A 111 -0.45 -3.60 1.14
C ARG A 111 0.59 -2.53 0.83
N ILE A 112 0.57 -2.00 -0.39
CA ILE A 112 1.33 -0.78 -0.70
C ILE A 112 0.57 0.41 -0.11
N VAL A 113 1.26 1.20 0.71
CA VAL A 113 0.70 2.36 1.42
C VAL A 113 1.38 3.69 1.06
N SER A 114 2.43 3.64 0.24
CA SER A 114 3.05 4.81 -0.39
C SER A 114 3.84 4.38 -1.64
N GLY A 115 3.76 5.17 -2.70
CA GLY A 115 4.46 5.01 -3.97
C GLY A 115 5.16 6.32 -4.34
N TYR A 116 4.88 6.87 -5.51
CA TYR A 116 5.50 8.15 -5.90
C TYR A 116 5.07 9.31 -4.96
N ARG A 117 6.06 10.14 -4.58
CA ARG A 117 5.83 11.37 -3.80
C ARG A 117 6.32 12.58 -4.58
N ALA A 118 5.46 13.57 -4.77
CA ALA A 118 5.88 14.89 -5.24
C ALA A 118 6.89 15.51 -4.25
N PRO A 119 7.84 16.36 -4.71
CA PRO A 119 8.89 16.92 -3.85
C PRO A 119 8.36 17.61 -2.59
N GLU A 120 7.29 18.40 -2.71
CA GLU A 120 6.63 19.14 -1.63
C GLU A 120 6.08 18.16 -0.58
N PHE A 121 5.37 17.14 -1.05
CA PHE A 121 4.80 16.12 -0.20
C PHE A 121 5.88 15.27 0.49
N ASN A 122 6.96 14.93 -0.22
CA ASN A 122 8.09 14.21 0.39
C ASN A 122 8.75 15.03 1.51
N ARG A 123 8.91 16.35 1.35
CA ARG A 123 9.42 17.23 2.42
C ARG A 123 8.50 17.24 3.63
N CYS A 124 7.19 17.34 3.41
CA CYS A 124 6.20 17.31 4.48
C CYS A 124 6.20 15.97 5.25
N GLU A 125 6.31 14.83 4.55
CA GLU A 125 6.46 13.50 5.14
C GLU A 125 7.82 13.29 5.87
N GLY A 126 8.68 14.30 5.96
CA GLY A 126 10.02 14.18 6.55
C GLY A 126 10.98 13.32 5.73
N GLY A 127 10.67 13.11 4.44
CA GLY A 127 11.47 12.29 3.54
C GLY A 127 12.83 12.91 3.21
N SER A 128 13.82 12.06 2.97
CA SER A 128 15.16 12.49 2.55
C SER A 128 15.13 13.27 1.23
N ARG A 129 16.08 14.20 1.05
CA ARG A 129 16.32 14.92 -0.22
C ARG A 129 16.66 14.00 -1.39
N GLN A 130 17.12 12.78 -1.10
CA GLN A 130 17.44 11.75 -2.09
C GLN A 130 16.42 10.58 -2.07
N SER A 131 15.20 10.84 -1.61
CA SER A 131 14.13 9.85 -1.50
C SER A 131 13.86 9.15 -2.82
N ARG A 132 13.77 7.82 -2.78
CA ARG A 132 13.46 7.01 -3.96
C ARG A 132 11.97 7.05 -4.34
N HIS A 133 11.11 7.52 -3.44
CA HIS A 133 9.72 7.85 -3.76
C HIS A 133 9.63 9.02 -4.75
N MET A 134 10.46 10.06 -4.59
CA MET A 134 10.53 11.17 -5.55
C MET A 134 11.05 10.75 -6.93
N ALA A 135 11.86 9.68 -6.98
CA ALA A 135 12.32 9.11 -8.23
C ALA A 135 11.30 8.17 -8.89
N GLY A 136 10.14 7.93 -8.26
CA GLY A 136 9.08 7.02 -8.74
C GLY A 136 9.45 5.54 -8.70
N GLY A 137 10.47 5.15 -7.94
CA GLY A 137 11.00 3.78 -7.89
C GLY A 137 11.04 3.22 -6.47
N ALA A 138 10.11 3.61 -5.61
CA ALA A 138 10.02 3.08 -4.26
C ALA A 138 8.57 2.89 -3.84
N TYR A 139 8.36 1.88 -3.00
CA TYR A 139 7.08 1.58 -2.39
C TYR A 139 7.27 1.28 -0.91
N ASP A 140 6.41 1.88 -0.09
CA ASP A 140 6.27 1.49 1.31
C ASP A 140 5.14 0.49 1.45
N LEU A 141 5.40 -0.55 2.22
CA LEU A 141 4.46 -1.62 2.51
C LEU A 141 4.02 -1.57 3.96
N GLU A 142 2.74 -1.84 4.18
CA GLU A 142 2.27 -2.38 5.44
C GLU A 142 2.19 -3.91 5.35
N LEU A 143 2.96 -4.58 6.19
CA LEU A 143 3.10 -6.03 6.24
C LEU A 143 2.03 -6.66 7.13
N ALA A 144 1.70 -7.93 6.84
CA ALA A 144 0.92 -8.76 7.74
C ALA A 144 1.67 -8.98 9.06
N ALA A 145 0.92 -9.16 10.15
CA ALA A 145 1.49 -9.22 11.51
C ALA A 145 2.48 -10.39 11.71
N ASP A 146 2.32 -11.45 10.94
CA ASP A 146 3.10 -12.69 10.94
C ASP A 146 4.23 -12.71 9.88
N THR A 147 4.49 -11.59 9.20
CA THR A 147 5.55 -11.53 8.19
C THR A 147 6.93 -11.83 8.78
N ASP A 148 7.60 -12.84 8.24
CA ASP A 148 8.93 -13.26 8.67
C ASP A 148 10.03 -12.35 8.08
N GLY A 149 10.50 -11.42 8.91
CA GLY A 149 11.60 -10.52 8.55
C GLY A 149 12.95 -11.22 8.31
N ALA A 150 13.23 -12.40 8.88
CA ALA A 150 14.48 -13.12 8.60
C ALA A 150 14.48 -13.67 7.19
N ARG A 151 13.34 -14.22 6.74
CA ARG A 151 13.19 -14.69 5.37
C ARG A 151 13.32 -13.54 4.36
N LEU A 152 12.77 -12.37 4.65
CA LEU A 152 12.99 -11.15 3.85
C LEU A 152 14.48 -10.77 3.78
N CYS A 153 15.16 -10.75 4.93
CA CYS A 153 16.59 -10.45 4.96
C CYS A 153 17.44 -11.52 4.26
N ALA A 154 17.07 -12.78 4.32
CA ALA A 154 17.73 -13.86 3.59
C ALA A 154 17.53 -13.71 2.08
N PHE A 155 16.33 -13.34 1.63
CA PHE A 155 16.08 -13.00 0.23
C PHE A 155 16.93 -11.80 -0.21
N TRP A 156 16.96 -10.74 0.59
CA TRP A 156 17.78 -9.55 0.31
C TRP A 156 19.27 -9.89 0.17
N ARG A 157 19.83 -10.71 1.07
CA ARG A 157 21.24 -11.16 0.96
C ARG A 157 21.52 -11.94 -0.33
N ARG A 158 20.58 -12.79 -0.77
CA ARG A 158 20.76 -13.64 -1.97
C ARG A 158 20.53 -12.89 -3.28
N ARG A 159 19.52 -12.02 -3.33
CA ARG A 159 19.02 -11.40 -4.57
C ARG A 159 19.38 -9.93 -4.71
N GLY A 160 19.69 -9.27 -3.59
CA GLY A 160 19.75 -7.81 -3.55
C GLY A 160 20.82 -7.18 -4.43
N LEU A 161 21.95 -7.85 -4.65
CA LEU A 161 22.98 -7.36 -5.57
C LEU A 161 22.47 -7.36 -7.02
N ALA A 162 21.81 -8.45 -7.44
CA ALA A 162 21.29 -8.61 -8.79
C ALA A 162 20.10 -7.67 -9.10
N THR A 163 19.33 -7.30 -8.09
CA THR A 163 18.12 -6.48 -8.25
C THR A 163 18.28 -5.03 -7.79
N GLY A 164 19.44 -4.67 -7.21
CA GLY A 164 19.64 -3.36 -6.59
C GLY A 164 18.70 -3.10 -5.42
N PHE A 165 18.35 -4.14 -4.64
CA PHE A 165 17.32 -4.11 -3.62
C PHE A 165 17.68 -3.18 -2.44
N GLY A 166 17.04 -2.02 -2.38
CA GLY A 166 16.97 -1.18 -1.20
C GLY A 166 15.87 -1.68 -0.26
N LEU A 167 16.24 -2.14 0.94
CA LEU A 167 15.32 -2.73 1.92
C LEU A 167 15.41 -2.01 3.28
N GLY A 168 14.41 -1.20 3.59
CA GLY A 168 14.33 -0.45 4.86
C GLY A 168 13.26 -0.97 5.79
N PHE A 169 13.55 -1.06 7.09
CA PHE A 169 12.56 -1.39 8.11
C PHE A 169 12.26 -0.16 8.95
N TYR A 170 11.06 0.41 8.82
CA TYR A 170 10.62 1.47 9.72
C TYR A 170 10.23 0.90 11.08
N ASP A 171 9.60 -0.27 11.07
CA ASP A 171 9.34 -1.13 12.22
C ASP A 171 9.05 -2.57 11.72
N ARG A 172 8.46 -3.43 12.57
CA ARG A 172 8.13 -4.81 12.21
C ARG A 172 7.03 -4.94 11.15
N ARG A 173 6.18 -3.91 11.01
CA ARG A 173 5.02 -3.91 10.10
C ARG A 173 5.17 -2.97 8.92
N ARG A 174 6.17 -2.09 8.91
CA ARG A 174 6.35 -1.07 7.89
C ARG A 174 7.71 -1.21 7.22
N LEU A 175 7.66 -1.42 5.91
CA LEU A 175 8.83 -1.70 5.09
C LEU A 175 8.95 -0.70 3.95
N HIS A 176 10.17 -0.34 3.58
CA HIS A 176 10.50 0.37 2.35
C HIS A 176 11.16 -0.60 1.35
N VAL A 177 10.73 -0.56 0.09
CA VAL A 177 11.32 -1.32 -1.02
C VAL A 177 11.63 -0.39 -2.20
N ASP A 178 12.87 -0.44 -2.70
CA ASP A 178 13.28 0.18 -3.97
C ASP A 178 14.32 -0.67 -4.72
N THR A 179 14.61 -0.30 -5.98
CA THR A 179 15.64 -0.94 -6.82
C THR A 179 16.79 0.01 -7.18
N ALA A 180 17.13 0.95 -6.30
CA ALA A 180 18.13 2.00 -6.56
C ALA A 180 19.53 1.68 -6.00
N GLY A 181 19.79 0.42 -5.63
CA GLY A 181 21.08 -0.07 -5.16
C GLY A 181 20.96 -0.92 -3.89
N LEU A 182 21.89 -1.87 -3.72
CA LEU A 182 21.93 -2.77 -2.56
C LEU A 182 22.14 -1.99 -1.26
N ARG A 183 21.04 -1.72 -0.54
CA ARG A 183 21.02 -0.91 0.68
C ARG A 183 20.07 -1.51 1.69
N THR A 184 20.36 -1.33 2.97
CA THR A 184 19.43 -1.66 4.04
C THR A 184 19.62 -0.76 5.26
N TRP A 185 18.54 -0.51 5.99
CA TRP A 185 18.51 0.30 7.21
C TRP A 185 17.39 -0.16 8.15
N GLY A 186 17.48 0.20 9.43
CA GLY A 186 16.45 -0.06 10.43
C GLY A 186 15.68 1.20 10.84
N GLY A 187 15.00 1.12 12.00
CA GLY A 187 14.02 2.13 12.43
C GLY A 187 14.60 3.52 12.72
N ASP A 188 15.92 3.64 12.89
CA ASP A 188 16.61 4.94 13.03
C ASP A 188 17.08 5.50 11.67
N TYR A 189 16.65 4.89 10.56
CA TYR A 189 17.02 5.24 9.19
C TYR A 189 18.49 5.05 8.84
N THR A 190 19.26 4.32 9.68
CA THR A 190 20.66 4.02 9.43
C THR A 190 20.91 2.56 9.11
N ARG A 191 22.01 2.30 8.40
CA ARG A 191 22.48 0.95 8.12
C ARG A 191 22.75 0.15 9.41
N LYS A 192 23.21 0.81 10.48
CA LYS A 192 23.66 0.16 11.72
C LYS A 192 22.55 -0.63 12.42
N THR A 193 21.31 -0.16 12.29
CA THR A 193 20.14 -0.79 12.92
C THR A 193 19.40 -1.76 12.00
N SER A 194 19.89 -2.01 10.78
CA SER A 194 19.23 -2.93 9.86
C SER A 194 19.14 -4.34 10.46
N PRO A 195 17.92 -4.94 10.51
CA PRO A 195 17.75 -6.34 10.90
C PRO A 195 18.52 -7.31 9.99
N CYS A 196 18.79 -6.92 8.74
CA CYS A 196 19.41 -7.82 7.76
C CYS A 196 20.92 -7.98 7.91
N LEU A 197 21.55 -7.14 8.73
CA LEU A 197 22.99 -7.18 9.02
C LEU A 197 23.33 -7.94 10.31
N ARG A 198 22.31 -8.33 11.09
CA ARG A 198 22.51 -9.13 12.31
C ARG A 198 22.34 -10.62 11.98
N PRO A 199 23.33 -11.47 12.27
CA PRO A 199 23.14 -12.92 12.24
C PRO A 199 22.05 -13.32 13.25
N GLY A 200 21.06 -14.11 12.84
CA GLY A 200 20.08 -14.77 13.73
C GLY A 200 18.97 -13.90 14.36
N ALA A 201 18.87 -12.60 14.06
CA ALA A 201 18.03 -11.68 14.86
C ALA A 201 16.56 -11.52 14.45
N VAL A 202 16.00 -12.36 13.58
CA VAL A 202 14.60 -12.21 13.17
C VAL A 202 13.88 -13.56 13.15
N GLY A 203 13.87 -14.25 14.28
CA GLY A 203 13.21 -15.55 14.39
C GLY A 203 13.39 -16.18 15.74
N ALA A 204 12.75 -15.62 16.76
CA ALA A 204 12.27 -16.36 17.93
C ALA A 204 11.30 -15.45 18.68
N GLY A 205 10.05 -15.90 18.81
CA GLY A 205 9.13 -15.31 19.77
C GLY A 205 9.67 -15.53 21.18
N SER A 206 9.62 -14.50 21.99
CA SER A 206 9.51 -14.67 23.44
C SER A 206 8.24 -13.96 23.84
N GLY A 207 7.22 -14.76 24.13
CA GLY A 207 6.20 -14.36 25.08
C GLY A 207 6.90 -14.05 26.40
N ALA A 208 6.60 -12.90 26.95
CA ALA A 208 6.75 -12.61 28.37
C ALA A 208 5.58 -11.70 28.72
N ALA A 209 4.45 -12.35 28.99
CA ALA A 209 3.48 -11.83 29.94
C ALA A 209 4.00 -12.22 31.33
N LEU A 210 4.28 -11.22 32.15
CA LEU A 210 3.98 -11.18 33.57
C LEU A 210 3.45 -9.77 33.84
#